data_AF-W2YJL8-F1
#
_entry.id   AF-W2YJL8-F1
#
_cell.length_a   1.000
_cell.length_b   1.000
_cell.length_c   1.000
_cell.angle_alpha   90.00
_cell.angle_beta   90.00
_cell.angle_gamma   90.00
#
_symmetry.space_group_name_H-M   'P 1'
#
loop_
_entity.id
_entity.type
_entity.pdbx_description
1 polymer ?
#
loop_
_entity_poly.entity_id
_entity_poly.type
_entity_poly.pdbx_seq_one_letter_code
_entity_poly.pdbx_strand_id
1 'polypeptide(L)'
;MRLLLLALLSALPSIAADSATHCVKWRATSNCDPHGVREPHNDAACSKRIASGPSGYCECEGRRRVREVECDHHEFTCEEACAQDSSADLSYPQGFEHVTCGSSIKLVHEPSRYRLHSHEIAYGSGSGQQSVTAHMARNDVNSYWLVKEGDGAPVCDVGKPIECGATIRLEHMQTRRNLHSHMFKAPLSSQNLEVSAFGVAGEGDRMDSWVVECQENQQCSAEGQCEDDGLWKRGELVRLRHRATNHLLTTSSRSRFDDSNCPRCPINGQQEVSGSSTRDENTLWFAGEGIYVTE
;
A
#
# COMPACT_ATOMS: atom_id res chain seq x y z
N MET A 1 -41.31 25.75 61.68
CA MET A 1 -40.08 25.00 61.31
C MET A 1 -40.42 24.07 60.15
N ARG A 2 -40.21 24.50 58.91
CA ARG A 2 -40.16 23.64 57.72
C ARG A 2 -39.48 24.45 56.61
N LEU A 3 -38.20 24.15 56.38
CA LEU A 3 -37.40 24.65 55.27
C LEU A 3 -38.04 24.17 53.96
N LEU A 4 -38.30 25.09 53.02
CA LEU A 4 -38.50 24.77 51.62
C LEU A 4 -37.16 24.91 50.92
N LEU A 5 -36.49 23.78 50.69
CA LEU A 5 -35.34 23.67 49.78
C LEU A 5 -35.90 23.23 48.42
N LEU A 6 -36.08 24.16 47.48
CA LEU A 6 -36.32 23.81 46.07
C LEU A 6 -34.96 23.56 45.42
N ALA A 7 -34.64 22.29 45.22
CA ALA A 7 -33.47 21.86 44.47
C ALA A 7 -33.65 22.21 42.98
N LEU A 8 -32.76 23.04 42.45
CA LEU A 8 -32.57 23.23 41.01
C LEU A 8 -31.95 21.94 40.44
N LEU A 9 -32.76 21.08 39.84
CA LEU A 9 -32.28 20.00 38.98
C LEU A 9 -31.80 20.60 37.66
N SER A 10 -30.50 20.84 37.55
CA SER A 10 -29.84 21.05 36.26
C SER A 10 -29.85 19.73 35.48
N ALA A 11 -30.74 19.61 34.50
CA ALA A 11 -30.67 18.53 33.52
C ALA A 11 -29.45 18.79 32.62
N LEU A 12 -28.39 18.01 32.81
CA LEU A 12 -27.28 17.94 31.85
C LEU A 12 -27.79 17.23 30.59
N PRO A 13 -27.59 17.78 29.39
CA PRO A 13 -27.87 17.04 28.17
C PRO A 13 -26.89 15.86 28.11
N SER A 14 -27.47 14.65 28.09
CA SER A 14 -26.73 13.43 27.77
C SER A 14 -26.26 13.53 26.33
N ILE A 15 -25.04 14.03 26.12
CA ILE A 15 -24.30 13.81 24.88
C ILE A 15 -23.93 12.33 24.90
N ALA A 16 -24.83 11.50 24.37
CA ALA A 16 -24.41 10.21 23.85
C ALA A 16 -23.51 10.53 22.66
N ALA A 17 -22.19 10.58 22.91
CA ALA A 17 -21.21 10.52 21.84
C ALA A 17 -21.47 9.20 21.12
N ASP A 18 -21.98 9.30 19.90
CA ASP A 18 -22.17 8.19 19.00
C ASP A 18 -20.78 7.65 18.68
N SER A 19 -20.32 6.71 19.49
CA SER A 19 -19.09 5.94 19.26
C SER A 19 -19.39 4.97 18.12
N ALA A 20 -19.55 5.51 16.91
CA ALA A 20 -19.48 4.74 15.70
C ALA A 20 -18.05 4.17 15.64
N THR A 21 -17.89 2.94 16.09
CA THR A 21 -16.60 2.26 16.04
C THR A 21 -16.21 2.19 14.57
N HIS A 22 -15.15 2.90 14.19
CA HIS A 22 -14.53 2.93 12.86
C HIS A 22 -13.96 1.56 12.42
N CYS A 23 -14.59 0.46 12.81
CA CYS A 23 -14.23 -0.92 12.51
C CYS A 23 -15.11 -1.45 11.38
N VAL A 24 -14.47 -2.07 10.39
CA VAL A 24 -15.16 -2.73 9.28
C VAL A 24 -15.43 -4.19 9.62
N LYS A 25 -14.38 -4.99 9.93
CA LYS A 25 -14.47 -6.39 10.41
C LYS A 25 -13.08 -7.00 10.67
N TRP A 26 -13.06 -8.18 11.27
CA TRP A 26 -11.90 -9.08 11.27
C TRP A 26 -11.73 -9.76 9.91
N ARG A 27 -10.50 -9.78 9.41
CA ARG A 27 -10.10 -10.39 8.14
C ARG A 27 -9.14 -11.54 8.40
N ALA A 28 -9.62 -12.77 8.24
CA ALA A 28 -8.82 -13.98 8.46
C ALA A 28 -7.83 -14.28 7.32
N THR A 29 -6.67 -14.81 7.66
CA THR A 29 -5.64 -15.21 6.69
C THR A 29 -5.09 -16.59 7.02
N SER A 30 -4.53 -17.25 6.00
CA SER A 30 -3.97 -18.59 6.14
C SER A 30 -2.52 -18.60 6.67
N ASN A 31 -2.03 -19.79 7.02
CA ASN A 31 -0.62 -20.08 7.35
C ASN A 31 -0.04 -19.33 8.56
N CYS A 32 -0.89 -18.96 9.53
CA CYS A 32 -0.46 -18.17 10.69
C CYS A 32 0.23 -16.85 10.31
N ASP A 33 -0.08 -16.31 9.12
CA ASP A 33 0.56 -15.13 8.56
C ASP A 33 -0.53 -14.05 8.34
N PRO A 34 -0.49 -12.90 9.04
CA PRO A 34 -1.47 -11.83 8.85
C PRO A 34 -1.48 -11.23 7.43
N HIS A 35 -0.46 -11.50 6.63
CA HIS A 35 -0.34 -11.12 5.21
C HIS A 35 -0.52 -12.31 4.26
N GLY A 36 -0.91 -13.47 4.80
CA GLY A 36 -1.17 -14.69 4.06
C GLY A 36 -2.37 -14.60 3.12
N VAL A 37 -2.75 -15.74 2.54
CA VAL A 37 -3.90 -15.79 1.63
C VAL A 37 -5.17 -15.51 2.42
N ARG A 38 -6.04 -14.66 1.88
CA ARG A 38 -7.32 -14.31 2.51
C ARG A 38 -8.22 -15.55 2.63
N GLU A 39 -8.88 -15.66 3.78
CA GLU A 39 -9.89 -16.69 4.07
C GLU A 39 -11.24 -16.03 4.40
N PRO A 40 -11.98 -15.51 3.41
CA PRO A 40 -13.19 -14.70 3.65
C PRO A 40 -14.29 -15.42 4.44
N HIS A 41 -14.33 -16.76 4.38
CA HIS A 41 -15.28 -17.59 5.11
C HIS A 41 -15.01 -17.61 6.63
N ASN A 42 -13.80 -17.23 7.06
CA ASN A 42 -13.38 -17.14 8.45
C ASN A 42 -13.37 -15.69 8.98
N ASP A 43 -13.78 -14.70 8.17
CA ASP A 43 -13.95 -13.32 8.62
C ASP A 43 -14.99 -13.24 9.77
N ALA A 44 -14.84 -12.24 10.63
CA ALA A 44 -15.66 -12.11 11.84
C ALA A 44 -16.11 -10.66 12.06
N ALA A 45 -17.30 -10.49 12.67
CA ALA A 45 -17.80 -9.18 13.06
C ALA A 45 -16.89 -8.49 14.09
N CYS A 46 -16.91 -7.15 14.12
CA CYS A 46 -16.03 -6.34 14.97
C CYS A 46 -16.09 -6.68 16.47
N SER A 47 -17.28 -7.03 16.97
CA SER A 47 -17.53 -7.39 18.37
C SER A 47 -17.20 -8.84 18.71
N LYS A 48 -16.89 -9.70 17.72
CA LYS A 48 -16.48 -11.08 17.98
C LYS A 48 -15.08 -11.08 18.59
N ARG A 49 -14.94 -11.76 19.73
CA ARG A 49 -13.63 -12.03 20.34
C ARG A 49 -12.85 -12.99 19.46
N ILE A 50 -11.67 -12.55 19.04
CA ILE A 50 -10.71 -13.35 18.28
C ILE A 50 -9.77 -13.96 19.34
N ALA A 51 -9.95 -15.24 19.64
CA ALA A 51 -9.04 -15.99 20.51
C ALA A 51 -7.77 -16.41 19.73
N SER A 52 -6.74 -16.91 20.42
CA SER A 52 -5.57 -17.53 19.77
C SER A 52 -6.00 -18.68 18.83
N GLY A 53 -5.27 -18.84 17.72
CA GLY A 53 -5.48 -19.88 16.72
C GLY A 53 -5.57 -19.35 15.28
N PRO A 54 -6.49 -18.42 14.96
CA PRO A 54 -6.57 -17.79 13.65
C PRO A 54 -5.55 -16.65 13.48
N SER A 55 -4.93 -16.56 12.30
CA SER A 55 -4.18 -15.36 11.88
C SER A 55 -5.07 -14.39 11.10
N GLY A 56 -4.67 -13.12 11.07
CA GLY A 56 -5.37 -12.09 10.31
C GLY A 56 -5.14 -10.68 10.83
N TYR A 57 -6.07 -9.78 10.50
CA TYR A 57 -6.02 -8.39 10.93
C TYR A 57 -7.41 -7.79 11.09
N CYS A 58 -7.50 -6.70 11.84
CA CYS A 58 -8.69 -5.87 11.90
C CYS A 58 -8.65 -4.83 10.79
N GLU A 59 -9.68 -4.81 9.95
CA GLU A 59 -9.91 -3.74 9.00
C GLU A 59 -10.74 -2.64 9.67
N CYS A 60 -10.22 -1.42 9.64
CA CYS A 60 -10.87 -0.21 10.10
C CYS A 60 -11.21 0.70 8.91
N GLU A 61 -11.99 1.75 9.14
CA GLU A 61 -12.33 2.74 8.11
C GLU A 61 -11.08 3.37 7.48
N GLY A 62 -11.22 3.77 6.21
CA GLY A 62 -10.11 4.32 5.42
C GLY A 62 -9.05 3.30 5.02
N ARG A 63 -9.43 2.03 4.84
CA ARG A 63 -8.53 0.90 4.47
C ARG A 63 -7.39 0.64 5.46
N ARG A 64 -7.49 1.16 6.70
CA ARG A 64 -6.50 0.95 7.74
C ARG A 64 -6.56 -0.50 8.24
N ARG A 65 -5.38 -1.08 8.49
CA ARG A 65 -5.24 -2.40 9.11
C ARG A 65 -4.51 -2.25 10.43
N VAL A 66 -5.11 -2.82 11.48
CA VAL A 66 -4.57 -2.80 12.84
C VAL A 66 -4.63 -4.23 13.41
N ARG A 67 -3.89 -4.49 14.49
CA ARG A 67 -3.80 -5.82 15.11
C ARG A 67 -3.57 -6.94 14.08
N GLU A 68 -2.56 -6.75 13.24
CA GLU A 68 -2.02 -7.81 12.38
C GLU A 68 -1.39 -8.87 13.30
N VAL A 69 -1.97 -10.07 13.36
CA VAL A 69 -1.56 -11.15 14.27
C VAL A 69 -1.37 -12.48 13.55
N GLU A 70 -0.36 -13.22 14.01
CA GLU A 70 -0.16 -14.65 13.70
C GLU A 70 -1.12 -15.51 14.52
N CYS A 71 -0.96 -16.84 14.56
CA CYS A 71 -1.84 -17.71 15.35
C CYS A 71 -1.66 -17.59 16.87
N ASP A 72 -0.48 -17.14 17.33
CA ASP A 72 -0.16 -16.98 18.76
C ASP A 72 -0.37 -15.52 19.18
N HIS A 73 -1.56 -15.24 19.71
CA HIS A 73 -1.92 -13.92 20.22
C HIS A 73 -2.93 -14.00 21.35
N HIS A 74 -2.93 -12.99 22.22
CA HIS A 74 -3.97 -12.84 23.25
C HIS A 74 -5.31 -12.48 22.61
N GLU A 75 -6.40 -12.78 23.29
CA GLU A 75 -7.73 -12.45 22.79
C GLU A 75 -7.97 -10.94 22.68
N PHE A 76 -8.67 -10.51 21.64
CA PHE A 76 -9.08 -9.11 21.44
C PHE A 76 -10.35 -9.02 20.58
N THR A 77 -10.93 -7.82 20.48
CA THR A 77 -11.96 -7.49 19.49
C THR A 77 -11.45 -6.45 18.50
N CYS A 78 -11.96 -6.46 17.28
CA CYS A 78 -11.59 -5.42 16.30
C CYS A 78 -12.20 -4.06 16.62
N GLU A 79 -13.32 -4.06 17.33
CA GLU A 79 -13.94 -2.85 17.85
C GLU A 79 -12.98 -2.08 18.78
N GLU A 80 -12.40 -2.76 19.77
CA GLU A 80 -11.40 -2.16 20.68
C GLU A 80 -10.12 -1.79 19.94
N ALA A 81 -9.67 -2.65 19.02
CA ALA A 81 -8.46 -2.42 18.24
C ALA A 81 -8.55 -1.15 17.38
N CYS A 82 -9.66 -0.96 16.67
CA CYS A 82 -9.87 0.22 15.83
C CYS A 82 -10.12 1.50 16.66
N ALA A 83 -10.64 1.39 17.88
CA ALA A 83 -10.85 2.52 18.77
C ALA A 83 -9.55 3.01 19.45
N GLN A 84 -8.67 2.08 19.85
CA GLN A 84 -7.39 2.39 20.49
C GLN A 84 -6.39 3.04 19.52
N ASP A 85 -6.47 2.67 18.24
CA ASP A 85 -5.63 3.21 17.16
C ASP A 85 -6.38 4.32 16.38
N SER A 86 -6.99 5.24 17.13
CA SER A 86 -7.60 6.49 16.62
C SER A 86 -6.55 7.58 16.38
N SER A 87 -5.25 7.26 16.50
CA SER A 87 -4.14 8.18 16.25
C SER A 87 -3.88 8.39 14.76
N ALA A 88 -4.85 9.01 14.10
CA ALA A 88 -4.69 9.99 13.04
C ALA A 88 -6.09 10.14 12.44
N ASP A 89 -6.72 11.30 12.65
CA ASP A 89 -7.56 11.84 11.59
C ASP A 89 -6.78 11.64 10.28
N LEU A 90 -7.41 10.97 9.30
CA LEU A 90 -6.84 10.71 7.97
C LEU A 90 -6.67 12.00 7.15
N SER A 91 -6.44 13.14 7.81
CA SER A 91 -6.08 14.39 7.19
C SER A 91 -4.57 14.50 7.14
N TYR A 92 -4.01 14.46 5.93
CA TYR A 92 -2.66 14.95 5.73
C TYR A 92 -2.62 16.45 6.12
N PRO A 93 -1.50 16.94 6.68
CA PRO A 93 -1.35 18.38 6.88
C PRO A 93 -1.60 19.11 5.57
N GLN A 94 -2.21 20.29 5.65
CA GLN A 94 -2.50 21.09 4.46
C GLN A 94 -1.23 21.29 3.61
N GLY A 95 -1.33 21.04 2.30
CA GLY A 95 -0.20 21.09 1.36
C GLY A 95 0.58 19.79 1.20
N PHE A 96 0.19 18.72 1.90
CA PHE A 96 0.79 17.39 1.81
C PHE A 96 -0.21 16.31 1.39
N GLU A 97 -1.29 16.67 0.71
CA GLU A 97 -2.35 15.76 0.27
C GLU A 97 -1.94 14.92 -0.93
N HIS A 98 -0.97 15.39 -1.72
CA HIS A 98 -0.59 14.77 -3.01
C HIS A 98 0.82 14.20 -3.01
N VAL A 99 1.03 13.24 -3.90
CA VAL A 99 2.36 12.79 -4.29
C VAL A 99 2.94 13.81 -5.26
N THR A 100 4.16 14.25 -4.99
CA THR A 100 4.83 15.29 -5.77
C THR A 100 6.13 14.79 -6.39
N CYS A 101 6.58 15.45 -7.46
CA CYS A 101 7.91 15.23 -8.01
C CYS A 101 8.99 15.49 -6.94
N GLY A 102 10.00 14.62 -6.87
CA GLY A 102 11.06 14.69 -5.87
C GLY A 102 10.71 14.08 -4.51
N SER A 103 9.47 13.65 -4.28
CA SER A 103 9.09 12.89 -3.09
C SER A 103 9.70 11.48 -3.11
N SER A 104 10.07 10.98 -1.93
CA SER A 104 10.50 9.60 -1.72
C SER A 104 9.37 8.81 -1.07
N ILE A 105 8.77 7.88 -1.80
CA ILE A 105 7.58 7.15 -1.38
C ILE A 105 7.87 5.67 -1.14
N LYS A 106 7.05 5.04 -0.30
CA LYS A 106 6.87 3.58 -0.30
C LYS A 106 5.57 3.26 -1.00
N LEU A 107 5.66 2.46 -2.06
CA LEU A 107 4.48 2.01 -2.78
C LEU A 107 3.99 0.71 -2.14
N VAL A 108 2.81 0.76 -1.52
CA VAL A 108 2.24 -0.36 -0.75
C VAL A 108 1.18 -1.08 -1.58
N HIS A 109 1.31 -2.39 -1.73
CA HIS A 109 0.32 -3.23 -2.40
C HIS A 109 -0.93 -3.36 -1.53
N GLU A 110 -2.11 -3.08 -2.09
CA GLU A 110 -3.35 -3.00 -1.31
C GLU A 110 -3.75 -4.35 -0.67
N PRO A 111 -3.84 -5.48 -1.40
CA PRO A 111 -4.19 -6.77 -0.82
C PRO A 111 -3.20 -7.27 0.26
N SER A 112 -1.89 -7.29 -0.01
CA SER A 112 -0.90 -7.92 0.88
C SER A 112 -0.25 -6.97 1.89
N ARG A 113 -0.35 -5.64 1.69
CA ARG A 113 0.39 -4.61 2.43
C ARG A 113 1.91 -4.70 2.34
N TYR A 114 2.42 -5.47 1.39
CA TYR A 114 3.85 -5.49 1.10
C TYR A 114 4.25 -4.22 0.34
N ARG A 115 5.48 -3.77 0.51
CA ARG A 115 6.04 -2.57 -0.10
C ARG A 115 6.92 -2.94 -1.28
N LEU A 116 6.78 -2.21 -2.38
CA LEU A 116 7.71 -2.31 -3.51
C LEU A 116 9.15 -2.15 -3.00
N HIS A 117 10.02 -3.06 -3.39
CA HIS A 117 11.33 -3.24 -2.79
C HIS A 117 12.35 -3.67 -3.84
N SER A 118 13.61 -3.30 -3.67
CA SER A 118 14.73 -3.83 -4.46
C SER A 118 15.98 -3.98 -3.60
N HIS A 119 17.05 -4.58 -4.12
CA HIS A 119 18.28 -4.89 -3.39
C HIS A 119 19.40 -5.24 -4.36
N GLU A 120 20.63 -5.42 -3.89
CA GLU A 120 21.78 -5.82 -4.73
C GLU A 120 21.80 -7.32 -5.09
N ILE A 121 20.64 -7.87 -5.45
CA ILE A 121 20.48 -9.25 -5.91
C ILE A 121 19.92 -9.17 -7.32
N ALA A 122 20.42 -9.99 -8.22
CA ALA A 122 19.95 -10.10 -9.59
C ALA A 122 19.08 -11.35 -9.77
N TYR A 123 18.16 -11.30 -10.73
CA TYR A 123 17.47 -12.52 -11.14
C TYR A 123 18.45 -13.53 -11.73
N GLY A 124 18.28 -14.81 -11.38
CA GLY A 124 19.01 -15.92 -12.00
C GLY A 124 18.41 -16.38 -13.34
N SER A 125 17.26 -15.80 -13.72
CA SER A 125 16.51 -16.08 -14.94
C SER A 125 16.16 -14.78 -15.66
N GLY A 126 15.44 -14.89 -16.77
CA GLY A 126 14.94 -13.73 -17.51
C GLY A 126 16.07 -12.84 -18.02
N SER A 127 16.06 -11.57 -17.63
CA SER A 127 17.05 -10.59 -18.11
C SER A 127 18.38 -10.63 -17.37
N GLY A 128 18.44 -11.26 -16.18
CA GLY A 128 19.60 -11.20 -15.30
C GLY A 128 19.82 -9.83 -14.61
N GLN A 129 18.86 -8.92 -14.71
CA GLN A 129 18.94 -7.60 -14.07
C GLN A 129 18.65 -7.67 -12.56
N GLN A 130 18.85 -6.55 -11.86
CA GLN A 130 18.57 -6.43 -10.42
C GLN A 130 17.09 -6.73 -10.14
N SER A 131 16.82 -7.57 -9.15
CA SER A 131 15.47 -8.00 -8.83
C SER A 131 14.65 -6.92 -8.12
N VAL A 132 13.36 -6.90 -8.45
CA VAL A 132 12.34 -6.12 -7.75
C VAL A 132 11.34 -7.09 -7.12
N THR A 133 11.01 -6.84 -5.88
CA THR A 133 10.15 -7.68 -5.07
C THR A 133 9.17 -6.82 -4.28
N ALA A 134 8.24 -7.45 -3.56
CA ALA A 134 7.50 -6.79 -2.51
C ALA A 134 7.93 -7.35 -1.15
N HIS A 135 8.21 -6.46 -0.21
CA HIS A 135 8.75 -6.78 1.12
C HIS A 135 7.76 -6.41 2.23
N MET A 136 7.66 -7.24 3.27
CA MET A 136 6.68 -7.05 4.33
C MET A 136 7.04 -5.93 5.31
N ALA A 137 8.34 -5.75 5.61
CA ALA A 137 8.77 -4.88 6.69
C ALA A 137 8.45 -3.40 6.40
N ARG A 138 7.75 -2.75 7.33
CA ARG A 138 7.31 -1.35 7.18
C ARG A 138 8.47 -0.35 7.21
N ASN A 139 9.51 -0.64 7.97
CA ASN A 139 10.65 0.25 8.22
C ASN A 139 11.86 -0.03 7.32
N ASP A 140 11.73 -0.91 6.33
CA ASP A 140 12.85 -1.22 5.43
C ASP A 140 13.22 0.00 4.56
N VAL A 141 14.52 0.28 4.47
CA VAL A 141 15.06 1.43 3.73
C VAL A 141 15.15 1.18 2.22
N ASN A 142 15.18 -0.07 1.79
CA ASN A 142 15.17 -0.47 0.38
C ASN A 142 13.74 -0.51 -0.21
N SER A 143 12.76 -0.02 0.55
CA SER A 143 11.40 0.22 0.05
C SER A 143 11.14 1.67 -0.36
N TYR A 144 12.15 2.54 -0.32
CA TYR A 144 12.03 3.94 -0.74
C TYR A 144 12.32 4.12 -2.24
N TRP A 145 11.40 4.79 -2.93
CA TRP A 145 11.48 5.11 -4.35
C TRP A 145 11.27 6.60 -4.56
N LEU A 146 12.19 7.24 -5.28
CA LEU A 146 12.09 8.64 -5.68
C LEU A 146 11.18 8.78 -6.90
N VAL A 147 10.21 9.69 -6.81
CA VAL A 147 9.31 10.02 -7.92
C VAL A 147 9.98 11.05 -8.83
N LYS A 148 10.12 10.70 -10.11
CA LYS A 148 10.75 11.53 -11.16
C LYS A 148 9.86 11.63 -12.39
N GLU A 149 10.19 12.56 -13.28
CA GLU A 149 9.58 12.68 -14.60
C GLU A 149 9.78 11.42 -15.46
N GLY A 150 8.87 11.22 -16.42
CA GLY A 150 8.99 10.19 -17.45
C GLY A 150 10.23 10.36 -18.34
N ASP A 151 10.66 9.28 -18.98
CA ASP A 151 11.79 9.32 -19.92
C ASP A 151 11.56 10.33 -21.05
N GLY A 152 12.58 11.15 -21.32
CA GLY A 152 12.55 12.21 -22.34
C GLY A 152 11.69 13.44 -21.99
N ALA A 153 11.06 13.49 -20.82
CA ALA A 153 10.38 14.69 -20.34
C ALA A 153 11.39 15.69 -19.73
N PRO A 154 11.08 17.00 -19.69
CA PRO A 154 11.83 17.95 -18.90
C PRO A 154 11.84 17.54 -17.42
N VAL A 155 12.96 17.77 -16.74
CA VAL A 155 13.08 17.56 -15.28
C VAL A 155 11.92 18.27 -14.59
N CYS A 156 11.17 17.54 -13.77
CA CYS A 156 10.02 18.12 -13.09
C CYS A 156 10.44 19.00 -11.91
N ASP A 157 9.65 20.04 -11.64
CA ASP A 157 9.85 20.92 -10.49
C ASP A 157 9.58 20.14 -9.20
N VAL A 158 10.54 20.13 -8.28
CA VAL A 158 10.40 19.45 -6.98
C VAL A 158 9.27 20.11 -6.19
N GLY A 159 8.39 19.29 -5.61
CA GLY A 159 7.19 19.77 -4.91
C GLY A 159 5.94 19.86 -5.80
N LYS A 160 6.10 19.85 -7.13
CA LYS A 160 4.96 19.87 -8.05
C LYS A 160 4.11 18.59 -7.91
N PRO A 161 2.78 18.69 -7.68
CA PRO A 161 1.88 17.54 -7.65
C PRO A 161 1.90 16.73 -8.96
N ILE A 162 1.83 15.41 -8.85
CA ILE A 162 1.74 14.50 -10.00
C ILE A 162 0.29 14.35 -10.43
N GLU A 163 0.00 14.64 -11.70
CA GLU A 163 -1.32 14.45 -12.29
C GLU A 163 -1.64 12.96 -12.52
N CYS A 164 -2.89 12.59 -12.37
CA CYS A 164 -3.41 11.31 -12.83
C CYS A 164 -3.26 11.23 -14.36
N GLY A 165 -2.71 10.12 -14.85
CA GLY A 165 -2.33 9.94 -16.25
C GLY A 165 -0.92 10.44 -16.60
N ALA A 166 -0.22 11.08 -15.66
CA ALA A 166 1.17 11.47 -15.88
C ALA A 166 2.08 10.25 -16.06
N THR A 167 3.11 10.42 -16.89
CA THR A 167 4.20 9.44 -17.02
C THR A 167 5.32 9.83 -16.08
N ILE A 168 5.73 8.90 -15.22
CA ILE A 168 6.78 9.05 -14.21
C ILE A 168 7.85 7.97 -14.36
N ARG A 169 8.97 8.17 -13.67
CA ARG A 169 9.94 7.12 -13.33
C ARG A 169 10.02 6.98 -11.81
N LEU A 170 10.31 5.77 -11.36
CA LEU A 170 10.56 5.48 -9.95
C LEU A 170 12.00 5.02 -9.78
N GLU A 171 12.81 5.80 -9.09
CA GLU A 171 14.22 5.48 -8.84
C GLU A 171 14.38 4.89 -7.44
N HIS A 172 14.89 3.67 -7.33
CA HIS A 172 15.20 3.04 -6.06
C HIS A 172 16.31 3.80 -5.33
N MET A 173 16.02 4.29 -4.12
CA MET A 173 16.90 5.21 -3.41
C MET A 173 18.27 4.60 -3.09
N GLN A 174 18.31 3.34 -2.68
CA GLN A 174 19.55 2.71 -2.23
C GLN A 174 20.49 2.35 -3.40
N THR A 175 19.94 1.82 -4.50
CA THR A 175 20.76 1.33 -5.63
C THR A 175 20.83 2.30 -6.80
N ARG A 176 20.05 3.39 -6.76
CA ARG A 176 19.96 4.42 -7.80
C ARG A 176 19.62 3.83 -9.18
N ARG A 177 18.77 2.80 -9.18
CA ARG A 177 18.25 2.13 -10.38
C ARG A 177 16.77 2.44 -10.56
N ASN A 178 16.31 2.49 -11.80
CA ASN A 178 14.91 2.78 -12.12
C ASN A 178 14.07 1.50 -12.15
N LEU A 179 12.81 1.60 -11.72
CA LEU A 179 11.81 0.55 -11.91
C LEU A 179 11.59 0.36 -13.41
N HIS A 180 11.81 -0.86 -13.88
CA HIS A 180 11.93 -1.19 -15.29
C HIS A 180 11.07 -2.39 -15.65
N SER A 181 10.59 -2.46 -16.88
CA SER A 181 9.95 -3.68 -17.40
C SER A 181 10.16 -3.85 -18.89
N HIS A 182 10.08 -5.08 -19.36
CA HIS A 182 10.47 -5.47 -20.71
C HIS A 182 9.86 -6.81 -21.11
N MET A 183 10.14 -7.27 -22.33
CA MET A 183 9.57 -8.51 -22.89
C MET A 183 10.30 -9.78 -22.41
N PHE A 184 10.65 -9.84 -21.13
CA PHE A 184 11.11 -11.05 -20.44
C PHE A 184 9.98 -11.61 -19.56
N LYS A 185 9.96 -12.93 -19.36
CA LYS A 185 8.97 -13.57 -18.49
C LYS A 185 9.36 -13.36 -17.03
N ALA A 186 8.37 -13.15 -16.16
CA ALA A 186 8.59 -13.06 -14.73
C ALA A 186 9.12 -14.39 -14.14
N PRO A 187 9.93 -14.37 -13.08
CA PRO A 187 10.61 -15.56 -12.55
C PRO A 187 9.69 -16.70 -12.06
N LEU A 188 8.57 -16.37 -11.41
CA LEU A 188 7.58 -17.32 -10.88
C LEU A 188 6.32 -17.33 -11.75
N SER A 189 5.86 -16.16 -12.18
CA SER A 189 4.60 -16.00 -12.94
C SER A 189 4.85 -15.97 -14.46
N SER A 190 4.99 -17.13 -15.09
CA SER A 190 5.41 -17.24 -16.51
C SER A 190 4.52 -16.53 -17.55
N GLN A 191 3.28 -16.21 -17.19
CA GLN A 191 2.31 -15.44 -17.98
C GLN A 191 2.47 -13.91 -17.85
N ASN A 192 3.21 -13.44 -16.85
CA ASN A 192 3.47 -12.03 -16.61
C ASN A 192 4.86 -11.64 -17.15
N LEU A 193 5.07 -10.34 -17.30
CA LEU A 193 6.36 -9.77 -17.68
C LEU A 193 7.24 -9.49 -16.46
N GLU A 194 8.55 -9.64 -16.63
CA GLU A 194 9.53 -9.32 -15.62
C GLU A 194 9.52 -7.81 -15.31
N VAL A 195 9.59 -7.50 -14.03
CA VAL A 195 9.84 -6.15 -13.52
C VAL A 195 11.16 -6.19 -12.78
N SER A 196 12.06 -5.29 -13.12
CA SER A 196 13.44 -5.27 -12.63
C SER A 196 13.85 -3.86 -12.23
N ALA A 197 15.03 -3.72 -11.65
CA ALA A 197 15.67 -2.44 -11.42
C ALA A 197 16.82 -2.27 -12.42
N PHE A 198 16.74 -1.26 -13.28
CA PHE A 198 17.66 -1.05 -14.40
C PHE A 198 18.35 0.31 -14.33
N GLY A 199 19.40 0.49 -15.14
CA GLY A 199 20.12 1.75 -15.20
C GLY A 199 21.12 1.94 -14.06
N VAL A 200 21.70 3.14 -13.98
CA VAL A 200 22.73 3.52 -13.01
C VAL A 200 22.57 5.00 -12.67
N ALA A 201 22.68 5.35 -11.38
CA ALA A 201 22.61 6.74 -10.91
C ALA A 201 21.31 7.48 -11.29
N GLY A 202 20.21 6.75 -11.50
CA GLY A 202 18.92 7.28 -11.94
C GLY A 202 18.79 7.50 -13.45
N GLU A 203 19.83 7.19 -14.21
CA GLU A 203 19.82 7.18 -15.68
C GLU A 203 19.39 5.80 -16.17
N GLY A 204 18.51 5.79 -17.17
CA GLY A 204 18.03 4.56 -17.81
C GLY A 204 17.40 4.87 -19.16
N ASP A 205 16.25 4.28 -19.47
CA ASP A 205 15.65 4.40 -20.81
C ASP A 205 14.12 4.47 -20.80
N ARG A 206 13.53 4.47 -22.00
CA ARG A 206 12.08 4.55 -22.23
C ARG A 206 11.26 3.43 -21.56
N MET A 207 11.89 2.32 -21.19
CA MET A 207 11.27 1.19 -20.49
C MET A 207 11.27 1.37 -18.96
N ASP A 208 11.72 2.52 -18.47
CA ASP A 208 11.57 2.94 -17.07
C ASP A 208 10.28 3.74 -16.83
N SER A 209 9.52 4.03 -17.89
CA SER A 209 8.36 4.93 -17.84
C SER A 209 7.07 4.22 -17.44
N TRP A 210 6.41 4.74 -16.40
CA TRP A 210 5.15 4.23 -15.87
C TRP A 210 4.09 5.32 -15.87
N VAL A 211 2.86 4.98 -16.27
CA VAL A 211 1.71 5.87 -16.23
C VAL A 211 0.95 5.66 -14.92
N VAL A 212 0.71 6.74 -14.18
CA VAL A 212 -0.06 6.72 -12.93
C VAL A 212 -1.54 6.71 -13.25
N GLU A 213 -2.25 5.66 -12.86
CA GLU A 213 -3.69 5.50 -13.09
C GLU A 213 -4.46 5.53 -11.77
N CYS A 214 -4.94 6.70 -11.40
CA CYS A 214 -5.76 6.93 -10.22
C CYS A 214 -7.09 6.19 -10.29
N GLN A 215 -7.62 5.77 -9.13
CA GLN A 215 -8.93 5.14 -9.04
C GLN A 215 -10.02 6.17 -8.73
N GLU A 216 -10.80 6.55 -9.75
CA GLU A 216 -11.85 7.59 -9.66
C GLU A 216 -12.89 7.33 -8.55
N ASN A 217 -13.29 6.06 -8.32
CA ASN A 217 -14.45 5.73 -7.49
C ASN A 217 -14.17 5.44 -6.00
N GLN A 218 -12.91 5.51 -5.55
CA GLN A 218 -12.55 5.18 -4.16
C GLN A 218 -11.91 6.35 -3.38
N GLN A 219 -11.82 7.52 -4.01
CA GLN A 219 -11.23 8.74 -3.44
C GLN A 219 -12.26 9.64 -2.72
N CYS A 220 -13.50 9.18 -2.55
CA CYS A 220 -14.57 9.95 -1.94
C CYS A 220 -14.92 9.39 -0.56
N SER A 221 -14.80 10.24 0.48
CA SER A 221 -15.21 9.94 1.85
C SER A 221 -16.71 10.09 2.08
N ALA A 222 -17.46 10.72 1.16
CA ALA A 222 -18.91 10.88 1.21
C ALA A 222 -19.55 11.10 -0.18
N GLU A 223 -20.80 10.65 -0.35
CA GLU A 223 -21.60 10.95 -1.55
C GLU A 223 -21.76 12.47 -1.71
N GLY A 224 -21.30 13.01 -2.85
CA GLY A 224 -21.49 14.42 -3.23
C GLY A 224 -20.33 15.38 -2.89
N GLN A 225 -19.21 14.91 -2.33
CA GLN A 225 -17.98 15.70 -2.11
C GLN A 225 -16.76 15.10 -2.82
N CYS A 226 -16.95 14.61 -4.04
CA CYS A 226 -15.83 14.17 -4.87
C CYS A 226 -15.18 15.40 -5.53
N GLU A 227 -14.30 16.10 -4.80
CA GLU A 227 -13.33 16.98 -5.45
C GLU A 227 -12.24 16.08 -6.06
N ASP A 228 -12.48 15.55 -7.25
CA ASP A 228 -11.43 14.96 -8.08
C ASP A 228 -10.68 16.12 -8.75
N ASP A 229 -9.54 16.47 -8.16
CA ASP A 229 -8.62 17.47 -8.69
C ASP A 229 -7.74 16.90 -9.82
N GLY A 230 -7.90 15.61 -10.16
CA GLY A 230 -7.10 14.93 -11.17
C GLY A 230 -5.66 14.70 -10.73
N LEU A 231 -5.35 14.79 -9.43
CA LEU A 231 -4.00 14.65 -8.88
C LEU A 231 -3.83 13.32 -8.14
N TRP A 232 -2.59 12.82 -8.10
CA TRP A 232 -2.25 11.62 -7.35
C TRP A 232 -2.25 11.92 -5.85
N LYS A 233 -3.40 11.70 -5.22
CA LYS A 233 -3.58 11.83 -3.77
C LYS A 233 -2.84 10.75 -3.00
N ARG A 234 -2.27 11.12 -1.86
CA ARG A 234 -1.63 10.20 -0.92
C ARG A 234 -2.65 9.30 -0.27
N GLY A 235 -2.24 8.09 0.05
CA GLY A 235 -3.12 7.07 0.62
C GLY A 235 -4.10 6.48 -0.40
N GLU A 236 -4.44 7.20 -1.47
CA GLU A 236 -5.37 6.77 -2.49
C GLU A 236 -4.84 5.71 -3.43
N LEU A 237 -5.77 4.91 -3.94
CA LEU A 237 -5.44 3.79 -4.81
C LEU A 237 -5.08 4.25 -6.21
N VAL A 238 -3.99 3.68 -6.70
CA VAL A 238 -3.49 3.85 -8.06
C VAL A 238 -3.11 2.50 -8.66
N ARG A 239 -3.00 2.47 -9.97
CA ARG A 239 -2.23 1.45 -10.69
C ARG A 239 -1.08 2.12 -11.42
N LEU A 240 0.02 1.39 -11.59
CA LEU A 240 1.13 1.83 -12.42
C LEU A 240 1.15 0.98 -13.69
N ARG A 241 0.83 1.58 -14.83
CA ARG A 241 0.90 0.91 -16.12
C ARG A 241 2.23 1.20 -16.78
N HIS A 242 2.99 0.16 -17.09
CA HIS A 242 4.23 0.29 -17.84
C HIS A 242 3.93 0.85 -19.24
N ARG A 243 4.55 1.98 -19.61
CA ARG A 243 4.19 2.76 -20.79
C ARG A 243 4.41 1.98 -22.09
N ALA A 244 5.50 1.21 -22.19
CA ALA A 244 5.86 0.53 -23.42
C ALA A 244 5.12 -0.80 -23.64
N THR A 245 4.81 -1.54 -22.58
CA THR A 245 4.17 -2.87 -22.67
C THR A 245 2.68 -2.85 -22.32
N ASN A 246 2.15 -1.76 -21.78
CA ASN A 246 0.79 -1.63 -21.24
C ASN A 246 0.43 -2.62 -20.12
N HIS A 247 1.42 -3.26 -19.50
CA HIS A 247 1.20 -4.15 -18.36
C HIS A 247 1.16 -3.35 -17.06
N LEU A 248 0.34 -3.79 -16.11
CA LEU A 248 0.16 -3.18 -14.80
C LEU A 248 1.10 -3.82 -13.79
N LEU A 249 1.75 -3.00 -12.96
CA LEU A 249 2.55 -3.47 -11.83
C LEU A 249 1.67 -4.28 -10.88
N THR A 250 2.06 -5.52 -10.61
CA THR A 250 1.31 -6.44 -9.77
C THR A 250 2.20 -7.26 -8.85
N THR A 251 1.64 -7.70 -7.73
CA THR A 251 2.22 -8.73 -6.88
C THR A 251 1.12 -9.59 -6.27
N SER A 252 1.44 -10.77 -5.77
CA SER A 252 0.46 -11.70 -5.21
C SER A 252 1.05 -12.49 -4.06
N SER A 253 0.23 -12.74 -3.03
CA SER A 253 0.62 -13.64 -1.92
C SER A 253 0.83 -15.09 -2.37
N ARG A 254 0.35 -15.46 -3.57
CA ARG A 254 0.56 -16.80 -4.17
C ARG A 254 1.91 -16.92 -4.89
N SER A 255 2.49 -15.81 -5.33
CA SER A 255 3.77 -15.77 -6.05
C SER A 255 4.87 -15.29 -5.09
N ARG A 256 5.20 -16.12 -4.10
CA ARG A 256 6.19 -15.80 -3.06
C ARG A 256 7.44 -16.65 -3.24
N PHE A 257 8.60 -16.04 -3.08
CA PHE A 257 9.86 -16.77 -3.05
C PHE A 257 9.96 -17.57 -1.76
N ASP A 258 10.22 -18.86 -1.88
CA ASP A 258 10.40 -19.79 -0.76
C ASP A 258 11.44 -20.86 -1.12
N ASP A 259 11.76 -21.74 -0.18
CA ASP A 259 12.79 -22.77 -0.42
C ASP A 259 12.41 -23.81 -1.48
N SER A 260 11.13 -23.88 -1.88
CA SER A 260 10.67 -24.79 -2.93
C SER A 260 10.98 -24.27 -4.34
N ASN A 261 10.91 -22.94 -4.54
CA ASN A 261 11.15 -22.30 -5.83
C ASN A 261 12.49 -21.56 -5.91
N CYS A 262 13.04 -21.14 -4.78
CA CYS A 262 14.33 -20.48 -4.65
C CYS A 262 15.08 -21.05 -3.43
N PRO A 263 15.71 -22.24 -3.55
CA PRO A 263 16.39 -22.87 -2.42
C PRO A 263 17.62 -22.06 -1.98
N ARG A 264 17.71 -21.72 -0.68
CA ARG A 264 18.78 -20.89 -0.09
C ARG A 264 18.87 -19.49 -0.71
N CYS A 265 17.72 -18.93 -1.05
CA CYS A 265 17.59 -17.64 -1.70
C CYS A 265 17.56 -16.50 -0.68
N PRO A 266 18.35 -15.43 -0.84
CA PRO A 266 18.38 -14.34 0.14
C PRO A 266 17.07 -13.52 0.20
N ILE A 267 16.14 -13.78 -0.72
CA ILE A 267 14.84 -13.09 -0.84
C ILE A 267 13.66 -13.99 -0.44
N ASN A 268 13.93 -15.10 0.28
CA ASN A 268 12.89 -15.98 0.80
C ASN A 268 11.89 -15.17 1.67
N GLY A 269 10.59 -15.39 1.46
CA GLY A 269 9.50 -14.66 2.09
C GLY A 269 8.98 -13.46 1.29
N GLN A 270 9.76 -12.94 0.35
CA GLN A 270 9.36 -11.80 -0.48
C GLN A 270 8.42 -12.22 -1.61
N GLN A 271 7.51 -11.34 -2.00
CA GLN A 271 6.60 -11.60 -3.12
C GLN A 271 7.24 -11.15 -4.45
N GLU A 272 6.99 -11.90 -5.51
CA GLU A 272 7.35 -11.52 -6.87
C GLU A 272 6.57 -10.26 -7.27
N VAL A 273 7.27 -9.29 -7.84
CA VAL A 273 6.67 -8.16 -8.55
C VAL A 273 6.82 -8.41 -10.04
N SER A 274 5.74 -8.25 -10.78
CA SER A 274 5.69 -8.50 -12.22
C SER A 274 4.72 -7.54 -12.92
N GLY A 275 4.74 -7.53 -14.25
CA GLY A 275 3.78 -6.79 -15.08
C GLY A 275 2.69 -7.73 -15.57
N SER A 276 1.43 -7.48 -15.21
CA SER A 276 0.27 -8.26 -15.71
C SER A 276 -0.51 -7.50 -16.77
N SER A 277 -1.03 -8.22 -17.76
CA SER A 277 -2.00 -7.67 -18.72
C SER A 277 -3.41 -7.60 -18.13
N THR A 278 -3.66 -8.25 -17.00
CA THR A 278 -4.97 -8.28 -16.35
C THR A 278 -5.10 -7.15 -15.34
N ARG A 279 -6.21 -6.42 -15.40
CA ARG A 279 -6.60 -5.45 -14.36
C ARG A 279 -7.45 -6.14 -13.30
N ASP A 280 -6.93 -6.28 -12.09
CA ASP A 280 -7.61 -6.88 -10.94
C ASP A 280 -7.27 -6.14 -9.63
N GLU A 281 -7.55 -6.76 -8.48
CA GLU A 281 -7.19 -6.21 -7.16
C GLU A 281 -5.69 -6.30 -6.85
N ASN A 282 -4.95 -7.23 -7.46
CA ASN A 282 -3.50 -7.42 -7.26
C ASN A 282 -2.65 -6.37 -8.00
N THR A 283 -3.29 -5.49 -8.75
CA THR A 283 -2.64 -4.37 -9.45
C THR A 283 -2.83 -3.04 -8.71
N LEU A 284 -3.48 -3.06 -7.54
CA LEU A 284 -3.78 -1.88 -6.75
C LEU A 284 -2.66 -1.58 -5.76
N TRP A 285 -2.20 -0.33 -5.78
CA TRP A 285 -1.15 0.19 -4.91
C TRP A 285 -1.57 1.54 -4.34
N PHE A 286 -0.93 1.97 -3.26
CA PHE A 286 -1.08 3.33 -2.74
C PHE A 286 0.22 3.83 -2.14
N ALA A 287 0.38 5.15 -2.08
CA ALA A 287 1.52 5.82 -1.47
C ALA A 287 1.04 6.62 -0.24
N GLY A 288 1.04 5.98 0.92
CA GLY A 288 0.72 6.64 2.21
C GLY A 288 1.94 6.91 3.09
N GLU A 289 3.04 6.19 2.83
CA GLU A 289 4.28 6.22 3.62
C GLU A 289 5.40 6.81 2.77
N GLY A 290 6.21 7.70 3.34
CA GLY A 290 7.26 8.37 2.57
C GLY A 290 7.70 9.70 3.18
N ILE A 291 8.65 10.33 2.50
CA ILE A 291 9.09 11.71 2.69
C ILE A 291 8.54 12.50 1.51
N TYR A 292 7.57 13.36 1.81
CA TYR A 292 6.87 14.16 0.81
C TYR A 292 7.41 15.57 0.80
N VAL A 293 7.64 16.11 -0.38
CA VAL A 293 8.09 17.49 -0.60
C VAL A 293 6.91 18.30 -1.11
N THR A 294 6.80 19.55 -0.67
CA THR A 294 5.77 20.49 -1.12
C THR A 294 6.46 21.77 -1.60
N GLU A 295 5.76 22.57 -2.40
CA GLU A 295 6.26 23.84 -2.97
C GLU A 295 6.50 24.93 -1.90
#